data_AF-A0A8C9L9V7-F1
#
_entry.id   AF-A0A8C9L9V7-F1
#
_cell.length_a   1.000
_cell.length_b   1.000
_cell.length_c   1.000
_cell.angle_alpha   90.00
_cell.angle_beta   90.00
_cell.angle_gamma   90.00
#
_symmetry.space_group_name_H-M   'P 1'
#
loop_
_entity.id
_entity.type
_entity.pdbx_description
1 polymer ?
#
loop_
_entity_poly.entity_id
_entity_poly.type
_entity_poly.pdbx_seq_one_letter_code
_entity_poly.pdbx_strand_id
1 'polypeptide(L)'
;MSFFPKISFHREVEEYLSKVFRNNELITALGTKEAESKYQSLLSHLSHPPAITTVRVNTNLASVKHVKKLLLEEIQKQFKGICVPVLEHPQLQDILLIPAIGPRIPYALSCVYYRNT
;
A
#
# COMPACT_ATOMS: atom_id res chain seq x y z
N MET A 1 -1.00 -15.77 -6.11
CA MET A 1 0.09 -15.28 -6.97
C MET A 1 0.16 -13.78 -6.83
N SER A 2 1.33 -13.20 -6.52
CA SER A 2 1.51 -11.75 -6.46
C SER A 2 1.47 -11.17 -7.88
N PHE A 3 0.91 -9.98 -8.05
CA PHE A 3 0.80 -9.35 -9.37
C PHE A 3 2.17 -8.89 -9.89
N PHE A 4 3.02 -8.37 -9.00
CA PHE A 4 4.42 -8.06 -9.30
C PHE A 4 5.36 -9.15 -8.76
N PRO A 5 6.47 -9.44 -9.47
CA PRO A 5 7.54 -10.27 -8.92
C PRO A 5 8.21 -9.57 -7.74
N LYS A 6 8.98 -10.31 -6.93
CA LYS A 6 9.81 -9.72 -5.88
C LYS A 6 10.79 -8.69 -6.46
N ILE A 7 11.16 -7.71 -5.66
CA ILE A 7 12.08 -6.67 -6.09
C ILE A 7 13.43 -7.31 -6.43
N SER A 8 14.02 -6.88 -7.54
CA SER A 8 15.32 -7.34 -7.98
C SER A 8 16.39 -6.32 -7.59
N PHE A 9 17.46 -6.79 -6.96
CA PHE A 9 18.61 -5.98 -6.60
C PHE A 9 19.86 -6.48 -7.31
N HIS A 10 20.89 -5.64 -7.37
CA HIS A 10 22.23 -6.12 -7.69
C HIS A 10 22.68 -7.14 -6.63
N ARG A 11 23.47 -8.13 -7.06
CA ARG A 11 23.87 -9.27 -6.21
C ARG A 11 24.49 -8.82 -4.89
N GLU A 12 25.40 -7.84 -4.91
CA GLU A 12 26.02 -7.31 -3.68
C GLU A 12 25.00 -6.76 -2.67
N VAL A 13 23.93 -6.13 -3.16
CA VAL A 13 22.87 -5.56 -2.33
C VAL A 13 21.97 -6.67 -1.78
N GLU A 14 21.61 -7.66 -2.60
CA GLU A 14 20.81 -8.80 -2.14
C GLU A 14 21.57 -9.62 -1.08
N GLU A 15 22.89 -9.83 -1.25
CA GLU A 15 23.74 -10.48 -0.27
C GLU A 15 23.84 -9.69 1.05
N TYR A 16 24.00 -8.36 0.96
CA TYR A 16 24.03 -7.49 2.12
C TYR A 16 22.70 -7.53 2.89
N LEU A 17 21.59 -7.29 2.20
CA LEU A 17 20.25 -7.28 2.83
C LEU A 17 19.91 -8.64 3.42
N SER A 18 20.27 -9.74 2.75
CA SER A 18 20.09 -11.10 3.27
C SER A 18 20.81 -11.29 4.61
N LYS A 19 22.05 -10.82 4.74
CA LYS A 19 22.79 -10.87 6.02
C LYS A 19 22.15 -10.03 7.12
N VAL A 20 21.62 -8.86 6.79
CA VAL A 20 20.97 -7.96 7.75
C VAL A 20 19.66 -8.55 8.29
N PHE A 21 18.78 -8.98 7.39
CA PHE A 21 17.43 -9.46 7.73
C PHE A 21 17.39 -10.93 8.18
N ARG A 22 18.52 -11.64 8.07
CA ARG A 22 18.72 -13.00 8.59
C ARG A 22 19.96 -13.08 9.50
N ASN A 23 20.19 -12.04 10.28
CA ASN A 23 21.27 -12.05 11.26
C ASN A 23 21.03 -13.10 12.36
N ASN A 24 22.07 -13.38 13.15
CA ASN A 24 22.01 -14.42 14.19
C ASN A 24 20.95 -14.12 15.26
N GLU A 25 20.74 -12.85 15.64
CA GLU A 25 19.74 -12.47 16.63
C GLU A 25 18.31 -12.83 16.15
N LEU A 26 17.99 -12.49 14.90
CA LEU A 26 16.70 -12.83 14.28
C LEU A 26 16.55 -14.34 14.07
N ILE A 27 17.61 -15.03 13.65
CA ILE A 27 17.59 -16.49 13.49
C ILE A 27 17.39 -17.17 14.85
N THR A 28 18.04 -16.70 15.91
CA THR A 28 17.87 -17.26 17.25
C THR A 28 16.47 -16.99 17.80
N ALA A 29 15.90 -15.80 17.56
CA ALA A 29 14.58 -15.43 18.05
C ALA A 29 13.41 -16.09 17.29
N LEU A 30 13.53 -16.23 15.96
CA LEU A 30 12.42 -16.66 15.08
C LEU A 30 12.65 -18.04 14.46
N GLY A 31 13.89 -18.51 14.39
CA GLY A 31 14.30 -19.68 13.62
C GLY A 31 14.64 -19.34 12.17
N THR A 32 15.57 -20.09 11.58
CA THR A 32 16.10 -19.86 10.23
C THR A 32 15.02 -19.81 9.14
N LYS A 33 14.04 -20.71 9.22
CA LYS A 33 12.97 -20.82 8.20
C LYS A 33 12.02 -19.61 8.25
N GLU A 34 11.67 -19.15 9.44
CA GLU A 34 10.77 -18.01 9.61
C GLU A 34 11.47 -16.69 9.23
N ALA A 35 12.75 -16.54 9.61
CA ALA A 35 13.56 -15.40 9.19
C ALA A 35 13.67 -15.31 7.65
N GLU A 36 13.92 -16.44 6.98
CA GLU A 36 13.93 -16.50 5.52
C GLU A 36 12.54 -16.18 4.93
N SER A 37 11.47 -16.74 5.49
CA SER A 37 10.10 -16.50 5.00
C SER A 37 9.71 -15.02 5.11
N LYS A 38 10.02 -14.37 6.24
CA LYS A 38 9.80 -12.94 6.44
C LYS A 38 10.63 -12.09 5.48
N TYR A 39 11.89 -12.46 5.23
CA TYR A 39 12.74 -11.76 4.27
C TYR A 39 12.20 -11.87 2.83
N GLN A 40 11.83 -13.06 2.37
CA GLN A 40 11.22 -13.23 1.04
C GLN A 40 9.88 -12.49 0.93
N SER A 41 9.08 -12.47 2.01
CA SER A 41 7.84 -11.70 2.07
C SER A 41 8.09 -10.19 1.94
N LEU A 42 9.11 -9.66 2.64
CA LEU A 42 9.53 -8.27 2.51
C LEU A 42 9.89 -7.93 1.06
N LEU A 43 10.74 -8.73 0.41
CA LEU A 43 11.12 -8.52 -0.99
C LEU A 43 9.92 -8.55 -1.95
N SER A 44 8.91 -9.38 -1.66
CA SER A 44 7.67 -9.42 -2.44
C SER A 44 6.83 -8.15 -2.24
N HIS A 45 6.69 -7.68 -1.00
CA HIS A 45 5.88 -6.50 -0.69
C HIS A 45 6.48 -5.20 -1.23
N LEU A 46 7.81 -5.07 -1.28
CA LEU A 46 8.48 -3.86 -1.77
C LEU A 46 8.21 -3.56 -3.25
N SER A 47 7.85 -4.56 -4.05
CA SER A 47 7.47 -4.37 -5.45
C SER A 47 6.06 -3.80 -5.63
N HIS A 48 5.25 -3.77 -4.58
CA HIS A 48 3.85 -3.36 -4.67
C HIS A 48 3.70 -1.93 -4.10
N PRO A 49 2.85 -1.09 -4.72
CA PRO A 49 2.52 0.19 -4.14
C PRO A 49 1.80 -0.02 -2.79
N PRO A 50 1.97 0.90 -1.82
CA PRO A 50 1.18 0.88 -0.59
C PRO A 50 -0.32 0.87 -0.88
N ALA A 51 -1.10 0.17 -0.06
CA ALA A 51 -2.55 0.07 -0.21
C ALA A 51 -3.28 1.40 0.07
N ILE A 52 -2.61 2.36 0.70
CA ILE A 52 -3.17 3.64 1.11
C ILE A 52 -2.23 4.76 0.68
N THR A 53 -2.76 5.68 -0.12
CA THR A 53 -2.13 6.97 -0.40
C THR A 53 -2.43 7.91 0.76
N THR A 54 -1.40 8.53 1.31
CA THR A 54 -1.53 9.46 2.45
C THR A 54 -1.27 10.89 2.00
N VAL A 55 -2.05 11.83 2.56
CA VAL A 55 -1.92 13.25 2.27
C VAL A 55 -1.96 14.02 3.59
N ARG A 56 -0.91 14.81 3.86
CA ARG A 56 -0.88 15.72 5.01
C ARG A 56 -1.53 17.05 4.64
N VAL A 57 -2.51 17.47 5.44
CA VAL A 57 -3.21 18.73 5.32
C VAL A 57 -2.34 19.86 5.87
N ASN A 58 -2.21 20.94 5.10
CA ASN A 58 -1.61 22.17 5.62
C ASN A 58 -2.63 22.93 6.48
N THR A 59 -2.66 22.60 7.78
CA THR A 59 -3.63 23.14 8.75
C THR A 59 -3.47 24.63 9.03
N ASN A 60 -2.35 25.25 8.65
CA ASN A 60 -2.16 26.70 8.75
C ASN A 60 -3.02 27.48 7.75
N LEU A 61 -3.40 26.87 6.63
CA LEU A 61 -4.16 27.53 5.56
C LEU A 61 -5.60 27.02 5.44
N ALA A 62 -5.85 25.76 5.79
CA ALA A 62 -7.17 25.15 5.64
C ALA A 62 -7.43 24.06 6.68
N SER A 63 -8.68 23.92 7.12
CA SER A 63 -9.07 22.82 8.01
C SER A 63 -9.08 21.48 7.28
N VAL A 64 -8.86 20.39 8.02
CA VAL A 64 -8.89 19.00 7.52
C VAL A 64 -10.24 18.67 6.87
N LYS A 65 -11.34 19.08 7.50
CA LYS A 65 -12.70 18.91 6.97
C LYS A 65 -12.87 19.60 5.61
N HIS A 66 -12.32 20.80 5.43
CA HIS A 66 -12.40 21.52 4.18
C HIS A 66 -11.59 20.84 3.07
N VAL A 67 -10.32 20.50 3.34
CA VAL A 67 -9.46 19.82 2.36
C VAL A 67 -9.99 18.44 1.99
N LYS A 68 -10.53 17.69 2.94
CA LYS A 68 -11.20 16.40 2.69
C LYS A 68 -12.36 16.54 1.69
N LYS A 69 -13.18 17.58 1.81
CA LYS A 69 -14.27 17.86 0.87
C LYS A 69 -13.72 18.13 -0.55
N LEU A 70 -12.71 19.00 -0.66
CA LEU A 70 -12.09 19.32 -1.95
C LEU A 70 -11.46 18.09 -2.61
N LEU A 71 -10.79 17.24 -1.82
CA LEU A 71 -10.20 15.99 -2.33
C LEU A 71 -11.27 15.01 -2.81
N LEU A 72 -12.39 14.87 -2.10
CA LEU A 72 -13.50 14.04 -2.57
C LEU A 72 -14.04 14.50 -3.92
N GLU A 73 -14.25 15.82 -4.08
CA GLU A 73 -14.70 16.41 -5.35
C GLU A 73 -13.68 16.18 -6.47
N GLU A 74 -12.39 16.32 -6.20
CA GLU A 74 -11.34 16.14 -7.19
C GLU A 74 -11.18 14.67 -7.62
N ILE A 75 -11.24 13.73 -6.67
CA ILE A 75 -11.22 12.29 -6.96
C ILE A 75 -12.41 11.90 -7.85
N GLN A 76 -13.60 12.42 -7.56
CA GLN A 76 -14.78 12.15 -8.38
C GLN A 76 -14.59 12.62 -9.84
N LYS A 77 -13.97 13.79 -10.04
CA LYS A 77 -13.62 14.31 -11.37
C LYS A 77 -12.61 13.41 -12.07
N GLN A 78 -11.53 13.02 -11.39
CA GLN A 78 -10.45 12.21 -11.98
C GLN A 78 -10.90 10.79 -12.34
N PHE A 79 -11.71 10.16 -11.50
CA PHE A 79 -12.12 8.76 -11.66
C PHE A 79 -13.52 8.57 -12.24
N LYS A 80 -14.05 9.57 -12.97
CA LYS A 80 -15.32 9.51 -13.72
C LYS A 80 -16.48 8.91 -12.92
N GLY A 81 -16.65 9.34 -11.67
CA GLY A 81 -17.75 8.91 -10.81
C GLY A 81 -17.48 7.67 -9.94
N ILE A 82 -16.29 7.07 -9.98
CA ILE A 82 -15.90 6.08 -8.97
C ILE A 82 -15.77 6.78 -7.61
N CYS A 83 -16.59 6.35 -6.65
CA CYS A 83 -16.55 6.87 -5.28
C CYS A 83 -15.44 6.19 -4.48
N VAL A 84 -14.31 6.86 -4.31
CA VAL A 84 -13.24 6.44 -3.41
C VAL A 84 -13.34 7.26 -2.12
N PRO A 85 -13.41 6.64 -0.93
CA PRO A 85 -13.53 7.39 0.31
C PRO A 85 -12.23 8.12 0.65
N VAL A 86 -12.34 9.26 1.33
CA VAL A 86 -11.22 9.96 1.97
C VAL A 86 -11.42 9.88 3.47
N LEU A 87 -10.55 9.14 4.16
CA LEU A 87 -10.63 8.89 5.59
C LEU A 87 -9.68 9.80 6.36
N GLU A 88 -9.97 10.08 7.63
CA GLU A 88 -9.06 10.80 8.53
C GLU A 88 -8.28 9.79 9.36
N HIS A 89 -6.98 10.02 9.58
CA HIS A 89 -6.18 9.13 10.41
C HIS A 89 -6.55 9.30 11.89
N PRO A 90 -6.82 8.21 12.65
CA PRO A 90 -7.37 8.31 14.01
C PRO A 90 -6.42 8.97 15.01
N GLN A 91 -5.11 8.87 14.81
CA GLN A 91 -4.08 9.41 15.70
C GLN A 91 -3.35 10.63 15.14
N LEU A 92 -3.40 10.84 13.82
CA LEU A 92 -2.62 11.87 13.13
C LEU A 92 -3.61 12.85 12.52
N GLN A 93 -3.92 13.90 13.29
CA GLN A 93 -5.09 14.75 13.04
C GLN A 93 -5.02 15.51 11.72
N ASP A 94 -3.82 15.72 11.17
CA ASP A 94 -3.59 16.41 9.90
C ASP A 94 -3.39 15.45 8.72
N ILE A 95 -3.63 14.15 8.86
CA ILE A 95 -3.46 13.17 7.78
C ILE A 95 -4.80 12.65 7.26
N LEU A 96 -4.93 12.68 5.93
CA LEU A 96 -5.99 12.03 5.17
C LEU A 96 -5.46 10.77 4.48
N LEU A 97 -6.31 9.74 4.42
CA LEU A 97 -6.01 8.42 3.89
C LEU A 97 -6.96 8.13 2.71
N ILE A 98 -6.39 7.74 1.58
CA ILE A 98 -7.11 7.43 0.34
C ILE A 98 -6.75 5.99 -0.06
N PRO A 99 -7.70 5.03 -0.06
CA PRO A 99 -7.40 3.66 -0.43
C PRO A 99 -7.13 3.53 -1.94
N ALA A 100 -6.07 2.80 -2.28
CA ALA A 100 -5.76 2.44 -3.65
C ALA A 100 -6.62 1.24 -4.11
N ILE A 101 -7.17 1.30 -5.32
CA ILE A 101 -7.99 0.22 -5.90
C ILE A 101 -7.10 -0.70 -6.75
N GLY A 102 -6.84 -1.91 -6.28
CA GLY A 102 -6.12 -2.95 -7.03
C GLY A 102 -5.87 -4.22 -6.20
N PRO A 103 -5.14 -5.21 -6.75
CA PRO A 103 -4.71 -5.29 -8.15
C PRO A 103 -5.91 -5.57 -9.07
N ARG A 104 -5.91 -4.98 -10.28
CA ARG A 104 -6.96 -5.26 -11.28
C ARG A 104 -6.54 -6.46 -12.11
N ILE A 105 -7.28 -7.57 -12.02
CA ILE A 105 -6.99 -8.79 -12.80
C ILE A 105 -7.75 -8.72 -14.13
N PRO A 106 -7.08 -8.74 -15.30
CA PRO A 106 -7.72 -8.54 -16.61
C PRO A 106 -8.82 -9.56 -16.96
N TYR A 107 -8.78 -10.78 -16.39
CA TYR A 107 -9.68 -11.88 -16.76
C TYR A 107 -10.86 -12.11 -15.78
N ALA A 108 -11.04 -11.26 -14.76
CA ALA A 108 -12.11 -11.41 -13.77
C ALA A 108 -13.34 -10.51 -14.03
N LEU A 109 -13.50 -10.00 -15.26
CA LEU A 109 -14.61 -9.09 -15.63
C LEU A 109 -15.97 -9.78 -15.84
N SER A 110 -16.10 -11.09 -15.62
CA SER A 110 -17.39 -11.78 -15.75
C SER A 110 -18.24 -11.82 -14.48
N CYS A 111 -17.72 -11.44 -13.29
CA CYS A 111 -18.43 -11.74 -12.03
C CYS A 111 -18.95 -10.53 -11.23
N VAL A 112 -18.78 -9.27 -11.68
CA VAL A 112 -19.24 -8.10 -10.88
C VAL A 112 -20.28 -7.23 -11.61
N TYR A 113 -20.62 -7.53 -12.87
CA TYR A 113 -21.66 -6.78 -13.60
C TYR A 113 -23.11 -7.28 -13.40
N TYR A 114 -23.33 -8.33 -12.59
CA TYR A 114 -24.68 -8.80 -12.25
C TYR A 114 -24.90 -8.77 -10.74
N ARG A 115 -25.14 -7.57 -10.19
CA ARG A 115 -25.88 -7.35 -8.94
C ARG A 115 -26.11 -5.85 -8.81
N ASN A 116 -27.11 -5.36 -9.52
CA ASN A 116 -28.00 -4.25 -9.16
C ASN A 116 -28.80 -3.83 -10.40
N THR A 117 -29.79 -4.66 -10.73
CA THR A 117 -31.07 -4.23 -11.31
C THR A 117 -32.16 -4.77 -10.40
#